data_AF-A0A7S3CIL4-F1
#
_entry.id   AF-A0A7S3CIL4-F1
#
_cell.length_a   1.000
_cell.length_b   1.000
_cell.length_c   1.000
_cell.angle_alpha   90.00
_cell.angle_beta   90.00
_cell.angle_gamma   90.00
#
_symmetry.space_group_name_H-M   'P 1'
#
loop_
_entity.id
_entity.type
_entity.pdbx_description
1 polymer ?
#
loop_
_entity_poly.entity_id
_entity_poly.type
_entity_poly.pdbx_seq_one_letter_code
_entity_poly.pdbx_strand_id
1 'polypeptide(L)'
;MGGEHGSHLARNTENIKEEDSHLSQKIRPIELIKHNPQLFHLNFYDLNNHFECAGGAKTAVFALAGGYIALSYFLNGMRTRPYNFYYNLHQGTARFLFGAAVGGGIGFYKFGDRQKVHNAWVAERLRRRYPESMQLNTADLWSLKGIEAPQAFYKWK
;
A
#
# COMPACT_ATOMS: atom_id res chain seq x y z
N MET A 1 -7.31 21.83 -46.14
CA MET A 1 -6.79 20.55 -45.63
C MET A 1 -5.93 20.88 -44.42
N GLY A 2 -6.49 20.80 -43.21
CA GLY A 2 -5.78 21.10 -41.96
C GLY A 2 -5.16 19.82 -41.42
N GLY A 3 -3.83 19.73 -41.43
CA GLY A 3 -3.11 18.61 -40.84
C GLY A 3 -3.06 18.75 -39.32
N GLU A 4 -3.67 17.79 -38.62
CA GLU A 4 -3.45 17.59 -37.19
C GLU A 4 -1.99 17.15 -36.97
N HIS A 5 -1.15 18.10 -36.57
CA HIS A 5 0.13 17.78 -35.93
C HIS A 5 -0.17 17.31 -34.50
N GLY A 6 -0.31 15.99 -34.33
CA GLY A 6 -0.20 15.37 -33.01
C GLY A 6 1.13 15.75 -32.37
N SER A 7 1.13 16.09 -31.09
CA SER A 7 2.35 16.42 -30.35
C SER A 7 3.32 15.23 -30.41
N HIS A 8 4.40 15.34 -31.19
CA HIS A 8 5.50 14.38 -31.15
C HIS A 8 6.24 14.54 -29.83
N LEU A 9 5.77 13.85 -28.79
CA LEU A 9 6.46 13.77 -27.50
C LEU A 9 7.75 12.96 -27.73
N ALA A 10 8.90 13.62 -27.63
CA ALA A 10 10.21 12.97 -27.77
C ALA A 10 10.40 12.01 -26.59
N ARG A 11 10.24 10.72 -26.87
CA ARG A 11 10.34 9.63 -25.90
C ARG A 11 11.78 9.51 -25.38
N ASN A 12 12.01 9.73 -24.08
CA ASN A 12 13.33 9.48 -23.48
C ASN A 12 13.44 8.02 -23.01
N THR A 13 14.09 7.19 -23.82
CA THR A 13 14.22 5.75 -23.55
C THR A 13 15.29 5.40 -22.49
N GLU A 14 16.06 6.36 -22.01
CA GLU A 14 17.13 6.09 -21.02
C GLU A 14 16.74 6.45 -19.58
N ASN A 15 15.53 6.97 -19.36
CA ASN A 15 15.20 7.71 -18.14
C ASN A 15 15.03 6.83 -16.88
N ILE A 16 14.61 5.56 -17.02
CA ILE A 16 14.47 4.61 -15.91
C ILE A 16 14.80 3.19 -16.40
N LYS A 17 15.77 2.53 -15.76
CA LYS A 17 16.17 1.14 -16.03
C LYS A 17 15.54 0.11 -15.08
N GLU A 18 14.60 0.55 -14.23
CA GLU A 18 13.91 -0.31 -13.25
C GLU A 18 12.68 -0.96 -13.88
N GLU A 19 12.42 -2.23 -13.59
CA GLU A 19 11.17 -2.89 -13.99
C GLU A 19 9.95 -2.24 -13.32
N ASP A 20 8.79 -2.33 -13.99
CA ASP A 20 7.48 -1.84 -13.52
C ASP A 20 7.10 -2.40 -12.12
N SER A 21 7.53 -3.62 -11.83
CA SER A 21 7.35 -4.29 -10.54
C SER A 21 8.04 -3.55 -9.39
N HIS A 22 9.20 -2.96 -9.64
CA HIS A 22 9.99 -2.18 -8.69
C HIS A 22 9.59 -0.70 -8.66
N LEU A 23 8.87 -0.23 -9.69
CA LEU A 23 8.42 1.15 -9.79
C LEU A 23 7.38 1.51 -8.72
N SER A 24 6.43 0.61 -8.48
CA SER A 24 5.33 0.77 -7.51
C SER A 24 5.79 0.70 -6.04
N GLN A 25 6.94 0.11 -5.77
CA GLN A 25 7.49 -0.16 -4.43
C GLN A 25 8.26 1.01 -3.80
N LYS A 26 8.40 2.15 -4.50
CA LYS A 26 9.14 3.34 -4.02
C LYS A 26 8.21 4.56 -3.94
N ILE A 27 8.51 5.51 -3.06
CA ILE A 27 7.89 6.85 -3.12
C ILE A 27 8.19 7.45 -4.49
N ARG A 28 7.15 7.83 -5.21
CA ARG A 28 7.28 8.49 -6.50
C ARG A 28 6.79 9.93 -6.42
N PRO A 29 7.43 10.86 -7.14
CA PRO A 29 6.90 12.20 -7.26
C PRO A 29 5.51 12.14 -7.88
N ILE A 30 4.62 12.99 -7.40
CA ILE A 30 3.24 13.09 -7.88
C ILE A 30 3.18 13.26 -9.40
N GLU A 31 4.15 13.96 -9.99
CA GLU A 31 4.28 14.14 -11.43
C GLU A 31 4.36 12.80 -12.17
N LEU A 32 5.10 11.82 -11.65
CA LEU A 32 5.18 10.50 -12.25
C LEU A 32 3.85 9.75 -12.16
N ILE A 33 3.15 9.88 -11.02
CA ILE A 33 1.84 9.23 -10.82
C ILE A 33 0.79 9.84 -11.74
N LYS A 34 0.86 11.14 -12.04
CA LYS A 34 -0.05 11.84 -12.98
C LYS A 34 0.03 11.28 -14.41
N HIS A 35 1.22 10.90 -14.87
CA HIS A 35 1.38 10.35 -16.21
C HIS A 35 0.79 8.94 -16.32
N ASN A 36 0.87 8.12 -15.26
CA ASN A 36 0.28 6.78 -15.24
C ASN A 36 -0.39 6.42 -13.90
N PRO A 37 -1.61 6.90 -13.64
CA PRO A 37 -2.32 6.54 -12.40
C PRO A 37 -2.62 5.04 -12.31
N GLN A 38 -2.79 4.36 -13.44
CA GLN A 38 -3.17 2.95 -13.49
C GLN A 38 -2.06 2.03 -12.94
N LEU A 39 -0.79 2.35 -13.18
CA LEU A 39 0.37 1.59 -12.67
C LEU A 39 0.46 1.59 -11.14
N PHE A 40 0.04 2.68 -10.49
CA PHE A 40 0.12 2.84 -9.04
C PHE A 40 -1.19 2.50 -8.34
N HIS A 41 -2.22 2.11 -9.08
CA HIS A 41 -3.51 1.75 -8.50
C HIS A 41 -3.43 0.37 -7.82
N LEU A 42 -4.06 0.28 -6.65
CA LEU A 42 -4.30 -0.97 -5.95
C LEU A 42 -5.80 -1.24 -5.89
N ASN A 43 -6.19 -2.47 -6.20
CA ASN A 43 -7.58 -2.87 -6.04
C ASN A 43 -7.91 -2.95 -4.54
N PHE A 44 -8.88 -2.17 -4.11
CA PHE A 44 -9.36 -2.15 -2.72
C PHE A 44 -10.03 -3.47 -2.31
N TYR A 45 -10.59 -4.25 -3.24
CA TYR A 45 -11.24 -5.52 -2.91
C TYR A 45 -10.27 -6.71 -2.86
N ASP A 46 -8.98 -6.47 -3.13
CA ASP A 46 -7.95 -7.51 -3.06
C ASP A 46 -7.31 -7.53 -1.66
N LEU A 47 -7.57 -8.62 -0.93
CA LEU A 47 -7.04 -8.84 0.41
C LEU A 47 -5.51 -8.97 0.43
N ASN A 48 -4.88 -9.40 -0.67
CA ASN A 48 -3.43 -9.47 -0.75
C ASN A 48 -2.82 -8.06 -0.71
N ASN A 49 -3.43 -7.09 -1.41
CA ASN A 49 -3.00 -5.70 -1.37
C ASN A 49 -3.10 -5.12 0.05
N HIS A 50 -4.15 -5.45 0.79
CA HIS A 50 -4.28 -5.03 2.19
C HIS A 50 -3.21 -5.65 3.08
N PHE A 51 -2.98 -6.96 2.93
CA PHE A 51 -1.98 -7.68 3.72
C PHE A 51 -0.57 -7.13 3.47
N GLU A 52 -0.19 -6.92 2.21
CA GLU A 52 1.09 -6.32 1.85
C GLU A 52 1.21 -4.89 2.36
N CYS A 53 0.18 -4.05 2.18
CA CYS A 53 0.16 -2.68 2.69
C CYS A 53 0.29 -2.63 4.21
N ALA A 54 -0.26 -3.61 4.93
CA ALA A 54 -0.15 -3.71 6.38
C ALA A 54 1.25 -4.13 6.87
N GLY A 55 2.20 -4.44 5.96
CA GLY A 55 3.54 -4.92 6.28
C GLY A 55 3.69 -6.45 6.22
N GLY A 56 2.67 -7.14 5.71
CA GLY A 56 2.66 -8.55 5.36
C GLY A 56 3.06 -9.47 6.51
N ALA A 57 3.87 -10.47 6.19
CA ALA A 57 4.29 -11.50 7.13
C ALA A 57 5.00 -10.93 8.36
N LYS A 58 5.76 -9.83 8.21
CA LYS A 58 6.47 -9.20 9.34
C LYS A 58 5.50 -8.67 10.38
N THR A 59 4.47 -7.94 9.95
CA THR A 59 3.43 -7.45 10.86
C THR A 59 2.66 -8.61 11.50
N ALA A 60 2.37 -9.68 10.75
CA ALA A 60 1.70 -10.86 11.28
C ALA A 60 2.53 -11.56 12.39
N VAL A 61 3.84 -11.70 12.20
CA VAL A 61 4.74 -12.25 13.22
C VAL A 61 4.73 -11.40 14.48
N PHE A 62 4.75 -10.07 14.36
CA PHE A 62 4.66 -9.18 15.52
C PHE A 62 3.31 -9.26 16.24
N ALA A 63 2.20 -9.43 15.51
CA ALA A 63 0.90 -9.70 16.11
C ALA A 63 0.91 -11.03 16.88
N LEU A 64 1.41 -12.11 16.28
CA LEU A 64 1.52 -13.40 16.96
C LEU A 64 2.41 -13.33 18.21
N ALA A 65 3.56 -12.67 18.12
CA ALA A 65 4.48 -12.48 19.24
C ALA A 65 3.82 -11.68 20.38
N GLY A 66 3.12 -10.59 20.04
CA GLY A 66 2.38 -9.79 21.03
C GLY A 66 1.29 -10.59 21.73
N GLY A 67 0.50 -11.36 20.97
CA GLY A 67 -0.54 -12.23 21.52
C GLY A 67 0.04 -13.32 22.43
N TYR A 68 1.12 -13.95 21.99
CA TYR A 68 1.81 -14.98 22.77
C TYR A 68 2.36 -14.44 24.10
N ILE A 69 3.00 -13.26 24.09
CA ILE A 69 3.53 -12.63 25.31
C ILE A 69 2.40 -12.30 26.29
N ALA A 70 1.31 -11.69 25.80
CA ALA A 70 0.16 -11.33 26.64
C ALA A 70 -0.53 -12.56 27.24
N LEU A 71 -0.70 -13.62 26.45
CA LEU A 71 -1.25 -14.89 26.92
C LEU A 71 -0.33 -15.56 27.95
N SER A 72 0.98 -15.61 27.68
CA SER A 72 1.97 -16.21 28.58
C SER A 72 2.00 -15.49 29.94
N TYR A 73 1.94 -14.16 29.93
CA TYR A 73 1.86 -13.36 31.14
C TYR A 73 0.59 -13.69 31.96
N PHE A 74 -0.57 -13.79 31.29
CA PHE A 74 -1.82 -14.17 31.93
C PHE A 74 -1.78 -15.59 32.53
N LEU A 75 -1.32 -16.58 31.75
CA LEU A 75 -1.25 -17.98 32.21
C LEU A 75 -0.31 -18.15 33.39
N ASN A 76 0.82 -17.45 33.41
CA ASN A 76 1.74 -17.45 34.55
C ASN A 76 1.07 -16.88 35.81
N GLY A 77 0.28 -15.82 35.69
CA GLY A 77 -0.49 -15.25 36.80
C GLY A 77 -1.64 -16.15 37.28
N MET A 78 -2.15 -17.04 36.43
CA MET A 78 -3.22 -17.99 36.78
C MET A 78 -2.71 -19.26 37.48
N ARG A 79 -1.40 -19.53 37.50
CA ARG A 79 -0.83 -20.74 38.14
C ARG A 79 -1.15 -20.88 39.62
N THR A 80 -1.33 -19.77 40.32
CA THR A 80 -1.62 -19.74 41.77
C THR A 80 -3.11 -19.68 42.09
N ARG A 81 -3.98 -19.68 41.07
CA ARG A 81 -5.43 -19.53 41.22
C ARG A 81 -6.15 -20.84 40.89
N PRO A 82 -7.30 -21.14 41.53
CA PRO A 82 -8.10 -22.30 41.20
C PRO A 82 -8.54 -22.23 39.73
N TYR A 83 -8.39 -23.36 39.02
CA TYR A 83 -8.67 -23.43 37.60
C TYR A 83 -10.17 -23.28 37.32
N ASN A 84 -10.51 -22.32 36.46
CA ASN A 84 -11.87 -22.16 35.93
C ASN A 84 -11.79 -22.15 34.40
N PHE A 85 -12.40 -23.15 33.77
CA PHE A 85 -12.36 -23.36 32.33
C PHE A 85 -12.84 -22.14 31.54
N TYR A 86 -14.06 -21.65 31.84
CA TYR A 86 -14.66 -20.53 31.11
C TYR A 86 -13.89 -19.24 31.32
N TYR A 87 -13.43 -18.99 32.55
CA TYR A 87 -12.61 -17.81 32.83
C TYR A 87 -11.28 -17.87 32.08
N ASN A 88 -10.56 -18.99 32.15
CA ASN A 88 -9.26 -19.13 31.51
C ASN A 88 -9.36 -19.11 29.98
N LEU A 89 -10.41 -19.70 29.41
CA LEU A 89 -10.65 -19.71 27.97
C LEU A 89 -10.95 -18.29 27.45
N HIS A 90 -11.96 -17.61 28.02
CA HIS A 90 -12.37 -16.29 27.51
C HIS A 90 -11.35 -15.21 27.85
N GLN A 91 -10.82 -15.19 29.08
CA GLN A 91 -9.81 -14.20 29.46
C GLN A 91 -8.49 -14.48 28.75
N GLY A 92 -8.08 -15.74 28.61
CA GLY A 92 -6.89 -16.10 27.83
C GLY A 92 -7.01 -15.64 26.38
N THR A 93 -8.16 -15.92 25.74
CA THR A 93 -8.43 -15.47 24.37
C THR A 93 -8.43 -13.94 24.27
N ALA A 94 -9.09 -13.24 25.19
CA ALA A 94 -9.12 -11.77 25.22
C ALA A 94 -7.72 -11.18 25.39
N ARG A 95 -6.87 -11.78 26.24
CA ARG A 95 -5.48 -11.36 26.44
C ARG A 95 -4.63 -11.60 25.22
N PHE A 96 -4.80 -12.74 24.55
CA PHE A 96 -4.14 -13.02 23.28
C PHE A 96 -4.54 -12.00 22.21
N LEU A 97 -5.84 -11.75 22.04
CA LEU A 97 -6.33 -10.76 21.06
C LEU A 97 -5.82 -9.35 21.36
N PHE A 98 -5.81 -8.94 22.64
CA PHE A 98 -5.24 -7.67 23.05
C PHE A 98 -3.75 -7.57 22.71
N GLY A 99 -2.96 -8.58 23.10
CA GLY A 99 -1.54 -8.63 22.79
C GLY A 99 -1.28 -8.64 21.28
N ALA A 100 -2.09 -9.36 20.52
CA ALA A 100 -1.99 -9.41 19.06
C ALA A 100 -2.34 -8.08 18.40
N ALA A 101 -3.33 -7.35 18.91
CA ALA A 101 -3.64 -6.00 18.45
C ALA A 101 -2.48 -5.03 18.71
N VAL A 102 -1.89 -5.06 19.91
CA VAL A 102 -0.74 -4.21 20.25
C VAL A 102 0.48 -4.57 19.40
N GLY A 103 0.81 -5.86 19.31
CA GLY A 103 1.92 -6.35 18.48
C GLY A 103 1.73 -6.03 16.99
N GLY A 104 0.53 -6.26 16.47
CA GLY A 104 0.14 -5.91 15.11
C GLY A 104 0.22 -4.41 14.84
N GLY A 105 -0.18 -3.57 15.80
CA GLY A 105 -0.02 -2.12 15.70
C GLY A 105 1.44 -1.67 15.62
N ILE A 106 2.32 -2.27 16.42
CA ILE A 106 3.78 -2.03 16.35
C ILE A 106 4.34 -2.52 15.01
N GLY A 107 3.93 -3.71 14.57
CA GLY A 107 4.32 -4.28 13.28
C GLY A 107 3.91 -3.37 12.12
N PHE A 108 2.66 -2.92 12.10
CA PHE A 108 2.14 -1.97 11.12
C PHE A 108 2.91 -0.65 11.15
N TYR A 109 3.20 -0.11 12.33
CA TYR A 109 3.97 1.12 12.44
C TYR A 109 5.38 0.98 11.85
N LYS A 110 6.02 -0.17 12.04
CA LYS A 110 7.40 -0.43 11.58
C LYS A 110 7.50 -0.87 10.12
N PHE A 111 6.56 -1.69 9.65
CA PHE A 111 6.65 -2.39 8.37
C PHE A 111 5.51 -2.07 7.41
N GLY A 112 4.48 -1.35 7.84
CA GLY A 112 3.39 -0.92 6.98
C GLY A 112 3.91 -0.06 5.83
N ASP A 113 3.51 -0.41 4.62
CA ASP A 113 3.95 0.27 3.41
C ASP A 113 3.12 1.52 3.15
N ARG A 114 3.38 2.54 3.97
CA ARG A 114 2.73 3.85 3.89
C ARG A 114 2.94 4.50 2.52
N GLN A 115 4.03 4.14 1.84
CA GLN A 115 4.42 4.69 0.54
C GLN A 115 3.50 4.16 -0.55
N LYS A 116 3.34 2.83 -0.59
CA LYS A 116 2.40 2.15 -1.49
C LYS A 116 0.96 2.61 -1.27
N VAL A 117 0.54 2.80 -0.01
CA VAL A 117 -0.77 3.37 0.33
C VAL A 117 -0.94 4.81 -0.18
N HIS A 118 0.08 5.67 -0.02
CA HIS A 118 0.03 7.05 -0.53
C HIS A 118 -0.08 7.08 -2.07
N ASN A 119 0.77 6.33 -2.75
CA ASN A 119 0.77 6.24 -4.21
C ASN A 119 -0.60 5.78 -4.73
N ALA A 120 -1.18 4.73 -4.11
CA ALA A 120 -2.50 4.21 -4.47
C ALA A 120 -3.62 5.22 -4.23
N TRP A 121 -3.56 5.99 -3.13
CA TRP A 121 -4.54 7.03 -2.84
C TRP A 121 -4.49 8.17 -3.85
N VAL A 122 -3.29 8.63 -4.22
CA VAL A 122 -3.12 9.69 -5.24
C VAL A 122 -3.63 9.17 -6.58
N ALA A 123 -3.26 7.95 -6.96
CA ALA A 123 -3.72 7.30 -8.18
C ALA A 123 -5.24 7.20 -8.25
N GLU A 124 -5.89 6.75 -7.19
CA GLU A 124 -7.35 6.63 -7.11
C GLU A 124 -8.05 7.99 -7.27
N ARG A 125 -7.53 9.05 -6.63
CA ARG A 125 -8.06 10.41 -6.81
C ARG A 125 -7.93 10.91 -8.25
N LEU A 126 -6.79 10.65 -8.89
CA LEU A 126 -6.56 11.03 -10.28
C LEU A 126 -7.47 10.26 -11.23
N ARG A 127 -7.66 8.95 -11.01
CA ARG A 127 -8.58 8.12 -11.80
C ARG A 127 -10.03 8.59 -11.70
N ARG A 128 -10.48 9.04 -10.51
CA ARG A 128 -11.82 9.61 -10.33
C ARG A 128 -12.00 10.95 -11.01
N ARG A 129 -10.94 11.77 -11.05
CA ARG A 129 -10.98 13.10 -11.66
C ARG A 129 -10.85 13.05 -13.18
N TYR A 130 -10.13 12.06 -13.70
CA TYR A 130 -9.78 11.88 -15.12
C TYR A 130 -10.02 10.42 -15.53
N PRO A 131 -11.26 10.03 -15.86
CA PRO A 131 -11.62 8.64 -16.19
C PRO A 131 -10.82 8.06 -17.38
N GLU A 132 -10.40 8.91 -18.31
CA GLU A 132 -9.54 8.57 -19.44
C GLU A 132 -8.19 7.97 -19.02
N SER A 133 -7.71 8.28 -17.82
CA SER A 133 -6.49 7.68 -17.27
C SER A 133 -6.60 6.18 -17.00
N MET A 134 -7.82 5.64 -16.91
CA MET A 134 -8.06 4.20 -16.74
C MET A 134 -7.78 3.39 -18.02
N GLN A 135 -7.72 4.05 -19.17
CA GLN A 135 -7.48 3.43 -20.48
C GLN A 135 -5.99 3.46 -20.88
N LEU A 136 -5.13 4.06 -20.05
CA LEU A 136 -3.70 4.13 -20.29
C LEU A 136 -3.08 2.75 -20.08
N ASN A 137 -2.60 2.15 -21.17
CA ASN A 137 -1.82 0.91 -21.10
C ASN A 137 -0.41 1.21 -20.59
N THR A 138 0.11 0.31 -19.75
CA THR A 138 1.38 0.42 -19.03
C THR A 138 2.64 0.49 -19.92
N ALA A 139 2.54 0.12 -21.20
CA ALA A 139 3.69 -0.27 -21.99
C ALA A 139 4.77 0.81 -22.29
N ASP A 140 4.48 2.12 -22.21
CA ASP A 140 5.38 3.15 -22.78
C ASP A 140 5.63 4.40 -21.90
N LEU A 141 5.20 4.41 -20.64
CA LEU A 141 5.12 5.64 -19.83
C LEU A 141 6.44 6.13 -19.22
N TRP A 142 7.49 5.31 -19.25
CA TRP A 142 8.87 5.66 -18.87
C TRP A 142 9.46 6.75 -19.77
N SER A 143 9.02 6.79 -21.02
CA SER A 143 9.46 7.75 -22.01
C SER A 143 8.92 9.17 -21.83
N LEU A 144 7.90 9.35 -20.96
CA LEU A 144 7.17 10.61 -20.77
C LEU A 144 7.53 11.34 -19.46
N LYS A 145 8.45 10.79 -18.66
CA LYS A 145 8.87 11.41 -17.39
C LYS A 145 9.70 12.68 -17.64
N GLY A 146 9.27 13.80 -17.04
CA GLY A 146 9.89 15.12 -17.24
C GLY A 146 9.40 15.87 -18.48
N ILE A 147 8.41 15.30 -19.19
CA ILE A 147 7.74 15.98 -20.29
C ILE A 147 6.49 16.65 -19.74
N GLU A 148 6.35 17.95 -20.00
CA GLU A 148 5.14 18.69 -19.66
C GLU A 148 3.96 18.01 -20.37
N ALA A 149 2.99 17.50 -19.60
CA ALA A 149 1.86 16.79 -20.19
C ALA A 149 1.16 17.73 -21.18
N PRO A 150 0.97 17.33 -22.45
CA PRO A 150 0.38 18.20 -23.48
C PRO A 150 -1.07 18.57 -23.16
N GLN A 151 -1.66 17.84 -22.22
CA GLN A 151 -3.00 18.08 -21.72
C GLN A 151 -2.94 19.08 -20.56
N ALA A 152 -3.51 20.27 -20.77
CA ALA A 152 -3.60 21.36 -19.78
C ALA A 152 -4.34 20.97 -18.47
N PHE A 153 -4.91 19.77 -18.40
CA PHE A 153 -5.76 19.29 -17.31
C PHE A 153 -5.01 19.04 -15.99
N TYR A 154 -3.67 18.95 -15.97
CA TYR A 154 -2.88 18.53 -14.80
C TYR A 154 -2.35 19.65 -13.88
N LYS A 155 -2.89 20.87 -13.97
CA LYS A 155 -2.55 21.94 -13.01
C LYS A 155 -3.30 21.72 -11.70
N TRP A 156 -2.55 21.42 -10.63
CA TRP A 156 -3.04 21.61 -9.27
C TRP A 156 -3.00 23.12 -8.99
N LYS A 157 -4.17 23.71 -8.72
CA LYS A 157 -4.25 25.01 -8.05
C LYS A 157 -4.16 24.78 -6.55
#